data_AF-A0A1R1PU72-F1
#
_entry.id   AF-A0A1R1PU72-F1
#
_cell.length_a   1.000
_cell.length_b   1.000
_cell.length_c   1.000
_cell.angle_alpha   90.00
_cell.angle_beta   90.00
_cell.angle_gamma   90.00
#
_symmetry.space_group_name_H-M   'P 1'
#
loop_
_entity.id
_entity.type
_entity.pdbx_description
1 polymer ?
#
loop_
_entity_poly.entity_id
_entity_poly.type
_entity_poly.pdbx_seq_one_letter_code
_entity_poly.pdbx_strand_id
1 'polypeptide(L)'
;MTDREKTGGSVDITSKDDNVNRSFVLTNDEQYILKRALKKVDLRVFPIMYCLYLAGAMDRGNVGAALINGMRTGLNLTSVQEGSINSLFFITYVAMEPFANVLLKKLRPSIWFPFIGIGWSVTCMCMAAAKNATHAIIIRLILGAFEAGFTPGLITYMGYWYTREELGPRMSVMFSALPAADRENKNRDKNPKDVSHLSTEEQRDLHDFHPDFRYIL
;
A
#
# COMPACT_ATOMS: atom_id res chain seq x y z
N MET A 1 -13.89 5.59 85.84
CA MET A 1 -14.34 4.29 85.30
C MET A 1 -15.35 4.63 84.23
N THR A 2 -15.11 4.42 82.95
CA THR A 2 -14.48 3.24 82.33
C THR A 2 -13.87 3.59 80.97
N ASP A 3 -12.98 2.71 80.53
CA ASP A 3 -11.83 2.92 79.68
C ASP A 3 -12.07 3.24 78.19
N ARG A 4 -11.14 4.03 77.66
CA ARG A 4 -10.80 4.12 76.25
C ARG A 4 -9.87 2.95 75.91
N GLU A 5 -10.38 1.92 75.23
CA GLU A 5 -9.54 0.93 74.55
C GLU A 5 -9.40 1.25 73.06
N LYS A 6 -8.14 1.36 72.66
CA LYS A 6 -7.66 1.44 71.30
C LYS A 6 -7.79 0.06 70.65
N THR A 7 -8.45 -0.02 69.49
CA THR A 7 -8.17 -1.06 68.50
C THR A 7 -8.02 -0.39 67.14
N GLY A 8 -6.77 -0.07 66.83
CA GLY A 8 -6.36 0.26 65.46
C GLY A 8 -6.50 -0.98 64.60
N GLY A 9 -7.57 -1.04 63.81
CA GLY A 9 -7.64 -1.92 62.66
C GLY A 9 -6.79 -1.32 61.55
N SER A 10 -5.59 -1.85 61.37
CA SER A 10 -4.79 -1.63 60.16
C SER A 10 -5.67 -1.94 58.94
N VAL A 11 -5.99 -0.91 58.16
CA VAL A 11 -6.49 -1.08 56.80
C VAL A 11 -5.36 -1.74 56.03
N ASP A 12 -5.48 -3.06 55.84
CA ASP A 12 -4.54 -3.85 55.06
C ASP A 12 -4.72 -3.47 53.58
N ILE A 13 -3.89 -2.55 53.11
CA ILE A 13 -3.79 -2.16 51.68
C ILE A 13 -2.96 -3.25 50.97
N THR A 14 -3.42 -4.50 51.03
CA THR A 14 -2.75 -5.63 50.35
C THR A 14 -3.75 -6.65 49.83
N SER A 15 -4.72 -6.21 49.01
CA SER A 15 -5.38 -7.10 48.04
C SER A 15 -5.61 -6.35 46.74
N LYS A 16 -4.49 -5.97 46.12
CA LYS A 16 -4.48 -5.58 44.71
C LYS A 16 -4.48 -6.88 43.90
N ASP A 17 -5.65 -7.49 43.75
CA ASP A 17 -5.86 -8.53 42.76
C ASP A 17 -5.74 -7.88 41.38
N ASP A 18 -4.52 -7.93 40.84
CA ASP A 18 -4.10 -7.51 39.51
C ASP A 18 -4.78 -8.37 38.43
N ASN A 19 -6.10 -8.20 38.25
CA ASN A 19 -6.83 -8.75 37.11
C ASN A 19 -6.70 -7.82 35.89
N VAL A 20 -5.46 -7.50 35.48
CA VAL A 20 -5.16 -6.61 34.35
C VAL A 20 -5.35 -7.31 32.99
N ASN A 21 -5.56 -8.63 32.97
CA ASN A 21 -5.85 -9.43 31.77
C ASN A 21 -7.25 -10.07 31.83
N ARG A 22 -8.32 -9.25 31.83
CA ARG A 22 -9.62 -9.78 31.39
C ARG A 22 -9.56 -9.94 29.88
N SER A 23 -9.26 -11.15 29.40
CA SER A 23 -9.71 -11.53 28.06
C SER A 23 -11.22 -11.38 28.05
N PHE A 24 -11.74 -10.43 27.28
CA PHE A 24 -13.18 -10.31 27.06
C PHE A 24 -13.61 -11.54 26.28
N VAL A 25 -13.95 -12.62 26.99
CA VAL A 25 -14.51 -13.84 26.40
C VAL A 25 -15.93 -13.47 25.96
N LEU A 26 -16.06 -13.10 24.69
CA LEU A 26 -17.33 -12.75 24.08
C LEU A 26 -18.29 -13.93 24.16
N THR A 27 -19.53 -13.67 24.54
CA THR A 27 -20.64 -14.62 24.50
C THR A 27 -20.85 -15.09 23.05
N ASN A 28 -21.36 -16.31 22.84
CA ASN A 28 -21.59 -16.84 21.48
C ASN A 28 -22.42 -15.90 20.58
N ASP A 29 -23.40 -15.21 21.15
CA ASP A 29 -24.22 -14.22 20.43
C ASP A 29 -23.43 -12.96 20.05
N GLU A 30 -22.57 -12.48 20.94
CA GLU A 30 -21.68 -11.33 20.69
C GLU A 30 -20.66 -11.66 19.59
N GLN A 31 -20.12 -12.88 19.59
CA GLN A 31 -19.24 -13.36 18.52
C GLN A 31 -19.94 -13.43 17.16
N TYR A 32 -21.22 -13.84 17.13
CA TYR A 32 -21.99 -13.87 15.89
C TYR A 32 -22.22 -12.45 15.32
N ILE A 33 -22.57 -11.50 16.19
CA ILE A 33 -22.75 -10.08 15.81
C ILE A 33 -21.44 -9.50 15.29
N LEU A 34 -20.32 -9.74 16.00
CA LEU A 34 -18.99 -9.28 15.59
C LEU A 34 -18.61 -9.81 14.20
N LYS A 35 -18.75 -11.12 13.96
CA LYS A 35 -18.46 -11.73 12.65
C LYS A 35 -19.31 -11.11 11.54
N ARG A 36 -20.58 -10.80 11.81
CA ARG A 36 -21.48 -10.18 10.83
C ARG A 36 -21.14 -8.71 10.57
N ALA A 37 -20.71 -7.98 11.59
CA ALA A 37 -20.22 -6.60 11.46
C ALA A 37 -18.91 -6.55 10.67
N LEU A 38 -17.95 -7.40 11.00
CA LEU A 38 -16.67 -7.52 10.28
C LEU A 38 -16.89 -7.88 8.82
N LYS A 39 -17.78 -8.83 8.49
CA LYS A 39 -18.11 -9.14 7.10
C LYS A 39 -18.65 -7.93 6.33
N LYS A 40 -19.45 -7.06 6.96
CA LYS A 40 -19.96 -5.84 6.31
C LYS A 40 -18.83 -4.82 6.06
N VAL A 41 -17.89 -4.69 7.01
CA VAL A 41 -16.72 -3.82 6.86
C VAL A 41 -15.78 -4.38 5.80
N ASP A 42 -15.48 -5.68 5.85
CA ASP A 42 -14.68 -6.39 4.85
C ASP A 42 -15.29 -6.24 3.44
N LEU A 43 -16.61 -6.27 3.28
CA LEU A 43 -17.23 -6.13 1.97
C LEU A 43 -17.18 -4.70 1.39
N ARG A 44 -16.98 -3.68 2.24
CA ARG A 44 -17.07 -2.26 1.83
C ARG A 44 -15.73 -1.54 1.85
N VAL A 45 -14.97 -1.72 2.91
CA VAL A 45 -13.72 -1.00 3.16
C VAL A 45 -12.54 -1.73 2.54
N PHE A 46 -12.43 -3.04 2.79
CA PHE A 46 -11.31 -3.84 2.30
C PHE A 46 -11.12 -3.80 0.77
N PRO A 47 -12.15 -3.97 -0.08
CA PRO A 47 -11.94 -3.95 -1.54
C PRO A 47 -11.46 -2.60 -2.05
N ILE A 48 -11.98 -1.49 -1.50
CA ILE A 48 -11.54 -0.14 -1.89
C ILE A 48 -10.06 0.04 -1.54
N MET A 49 -9.68 -0.33 -0.31
CA MET A 49 -8.30 -0.22 0.16
C MET A 49 -7.36 -1.14 -0.63
N TYR A 50 -7.81 -2.34 -0.98
CA TYR A 50 -7.08 -3.30 -1.80
C TYR A 50 -6.87 -2.78 -3.24
N CYS A 51 -7.91 -2.22 -3.86
CA CYS A 51 -7.82 -1.60 -5.18
C CYS A 51 -6.88 -0.39 -5.18
N LEU A 52 -6.93 0.47 -4.16
CA LEU A 52 -6.00 1.59 -4.02
C LEU A 52 -4.55 1.10 -3.86
N TYR A 53 -4.34 0.06 -3.06
CA TYR A 53 -3.03 -0.56 -2.87
C TYR A 53 -2.48 -1.14 -4.19
N LEU A 54 -3.32 -1.87 -4.92
CA LEU A 54 -2.98 -2.40 -6.25
C LEU A 54 -2.66 -1.30 -7.25
N ALA A 55 -3.45 -0.23 -7.27
CA ALA A 55 -3.21 0.88 -8.18
C ALA A 55 -1.87 1.57 -7.86
N GLY A 56 -1.52 1.76 -6.58
CA GLY A 56 -0.24 2.34 -6.17
C GLY A 56 0.95 1.41 -6.47
N ALA A 57 0.75 0.10 -6.37
CA ALA A 57 1.73 -0.87 -6.84
C ALA A 57 1.91 -0.82 -8.38
N MET A 58 0.81 -0.67 -9.11
CA MET A 58 0.81 -0.57 -10.56
C MET A 58 1.54 0.67 -11.05
N ASP A 59 1.36 1.85 -10.44
CA ASP A 59 2.11 3.06 -10.82
C ASP A 59 3.63 2.87 -10.68
N ARG A 60 4.07 2.25 -9.59
CA ARG A 60 5.49 1.92 -9.37
C ARG A 60 6.05 0.99 -10.44
N GLY A 61 5.28 0.00 -10.89
CA GLY A 61 5.65 -0.88 -12.01
C GLY A 61 5.58 -0.20 -13.37
N ASN A 62 4.58 0.65 -13.60
CA ASN A 62 4.28 1.26 -14.88
C ASN A 62 5.41 2.17 -15.37
N VAL A 63 6.06 2.92 -14.47
CA VAL A 63 7.20 3.77 -14.84
C VAL A 63 8.40 2.95 -15.33
N GLY A 64 8.65 1.78 -14.72
CA GLY A 64 9.71 0.86 -15.17
C GLY A 64 9.44 0.32 -16.57
N ALA A 65 8.20 -0.08 -16.84
CA ALA A 65 7.78 -0.52 -18.17
C ALA A 65 7.84 0.63 -19.20
N ALA A 66 7.41 1.84 -18.82
CA ALA A 66 7.42 3.01 -19.71
C ALA A 66 8.84 3.45 -20.10
N LEU A 67 9.81 3.36 -19.16
CA LEU A 67 11.23 3.62 -19.46
C LEU A 67 11.73 2.78 -20.64
N ILE A 68 11.38 1.49 -20.65
CA ILE A 68 11.78 0.52 -21.68
C ILE A 68 10.96 0.73 -22.96
N ASN A 69 9.64 0.96 -22.84
CA ASN A 69 8.70 1.14 -23.96
C ASN A 69 8.78 2.53 -24.65
N GLY A 70 9.95 3.18 -24.62
CA GLY A 70 10.20 4.38 -25.41
C GLY A 70 10.16 5.72 -24.68
N MET A 71 9.90 5.76 -23.36
CA MET A 71 10.04 7.01 -22.60
C MET A 71 11.49 7.52 -22.59
N ARG A 72 12.48 6.60 -22.63
CA ARG A 72 13.90 6.94 -22.82
C ARG A 72 14.14 7.71 -24.10
N THR A 73 13.65 7.17 -25.22
CA THR A 73 13.84 7.73 -26.57
C THR A 73 13.02 8.99 -26.77
N GLY A 74 11.80 9.05 -26.23
CA GLY A 74 10.89 10.19 -26.34
C GLY A 74 11.36 11.43 -25.57
N LEU A 75 12.01 11.26 -24.41
CA LEU A 75 12.52 12.37 -23.59
C LEU A 75 14.04 12.59 -23.72
N ASN A 76 14.73 11.80 -24.56
CA ASN A 76 16.20 11.78 -24.69
C ASN A 76 16.91 11.66 -23.32
N LEU A 77 16.46 10.71 -22.50
CA LEU A 77 17.00 10.51 -21.15
C LEU A 77 18.41 9.90 -21.20
N THR A 78 19.33 10.48 -20.43
CA THR A 78 20.63 9.86 -20.16
C THR A 78 20.46 8.70 -19.16
N SER A 79 21.28 7.65 -19.22
CA SER A 79 21.22 6.53 -18.27
C SER A 79 21.26 6.98 -16.79
N VAL A 80 21.98 8.08 -16.49
CA VAL A 80 22.03 8.69 -15.15
C VAL A 80 20.69 9.30 -14.75
N GLN A 81 19.99 9.94 -15.69
CA GLN A 81 18.70 10.59 -15.45
C GLN A 81 17.58 9.56 -15.25
N GLU A 82 17.63 8.43 -15.96
CA GLU A 82 16.69 7.32 -15.76
C GLU A 82 16.76 6.79 -14.32
N GLY A 83 17.97 6.49 -13.84
CA GLY A 83 18.18 6.06 -12.46
C GLY A 83 17.77 7.14 -11.45
N SER A 84 17.98 8.41 -11.79
CA SER A 84 17.62 9.54 -10.93
C SER A 84 16.10 9.67 -10.76
N ILE A 85 15.31 9.46 -11.81
CA ILE A 85 13.83 9.50 -11.74
C ILE A 85 13.32 8.53 -10.67
N ASN A 86 13.80 7.29 -10.68
CA ASN A 86 13.35 6.29 -9.72
C ASN A 86 13.93 6.54 -8.31
N SER A 87 15.20 6.93 -8.21
CA SER A 87 15.86 7.14 -6.91
C SER A 87 15.29 8.35 -6.17
N LEU A 88 15.03 9.45 -6.88
CA LEU A 88 14.48 10.68 -6.31
C LEU A 88 13.05 10.49 -5.79
N PHE A 89 12.26 9.65 -6.44
CA PHE A 89 10.96 9.23 -5.92
C PHE A 89 11.08 8.64 -4.51
N PHE A 90 11.98 7.66 -4.33
CA PHE A 90 12.18 7.01 -3.03
C PHE A 90 12.77 7.96 -1.98
N ILE A 91 13.68 8.85 -2.38
CA ILE A 91 14.25 9.86 -1.47
C ILE A 91 13.15 10.76 -0.91
N THR A 92 12.29 11.31 -1.78
CA THR A 92 11.20 12.18 -1.33
C THR A 92 10.14 11.40 -0.55
N TYR A 93 9.86 10.17 -0.96
CA TYR A 93 8.95 9.27 -0.24
C TYR A 93 9.40 9.09 1.22
N VAL A 94 10.66 8.69 1.44
CA VAL A 94 11.22 8.46 2.79
C VAL A 94 11.31 9.77 3.58
N ALA A 95 11.69 10.88 2.93
CA ALA A 95 11.77 12.18 3.59
C ALA A 95 10.40 12.68 4.09
N MET A 96 9.33 12.37 3.36
CA MET A 96 7.97 12.81 3.66
C MET A 96 7.17 11.83 4.53
N GLU A 97 7.61 10.58 4.70
CA GLU A 97 6.99 9.62 5.61
C GLU A 97 6.75 10.14 7.05
N PRO A 98 7.75 10.70 7.76
CA PRO A 98 7.54 11.19 9.12
C PRO A 98 6.55 12.36 9.16
N PHE A 99 6.61 13.24 8.15
CA PHE A 99 5.70 14.37 8.03
C PHE A 99 4.25 13.91 7.80
N ALA A 100 4.07 12.95 6.88
CA ALA A 100 2.77 12.38 6.58
C ALA A 100 2.16 11.64 7.79
N ASN A 101 2.98 10.96 8.59
CA ASN A 101 2.52 10.29 9.80
C ASN A 101 2.04 11.27 10.89
N VAL A 102 2.70 12.42 11.04
CA VAL A 102 2.22 13.50 11.91
C VAL A 102 0.90 14.08 11.39
N LEU A 103 0.80 14.28 10.07
CA LEU A 103 -0.38 14.87 9.44
C LEU A 103 -1.60 13.93 9.52
N LEU A 104 -1.38 12.61 9.43
CA LEU A 104 -2.38 11.56 9.66
C LEU A 104 -3.00 11.58 11.06
N LYS A 105 -2.22 11.93 12.09
CA LYS A 105 -2.76 12.09 13.46
C LYS A 105 -3.68 13.30 13.59
N LYS A 106 -3.51 14.31 12.73
CA LYS A 106 -4.24 15.58 12.79
C LYS A 106 -5.45 15.60 11.85
N LEU A 107 -5.41 14.88 10.73
CA LEU A 107 -6.44 14.88 9.70
C LEU A 107 -7.35 13.65 9.79
N ARG A 108 -8.62 13.83 9.45
CA ARG A 108 -9.60 12.73 9.39
C ARG A 108 -9.28 11.83 8.18
N PRO A 109 -9.28 10.49 8.33
CA PRO A 109 -9.02 9.57 7.22
C PRO A 109 -9.93 9.79 6.01
N SER A 110 -11.18 10.20 6.22
CA SER A 110 -12.15 10.49 5.16
C SER A 110 -11.75 11.65 4.24
N ILE A 111 -10.85 12.54 4.68
CA ILE A 111 -10.32 13.65 3.87
C ILE A 111 -8.93 13.30 3.32
N TRP A 112 -8.15 12.55 4.09
CA TRP A 112 -6.78 12.16 3.74
C TRP A 112 -6.69 11.32 2.47
N PHE A 113 -7.49 10.24 2.38
CA PHE A 113 -7.41 9.34 1.22
C PHE A 113 -7.86 10.01 -0.09
N PRO A 114 -8.97 10.77 -0.14
CA PRO A 114 -9.32 11.53 -1.34
C PRO A 114 -8.27 12.58 -1.71
N PHE A 115 -7.69 13.28 -0.73
CA PHE A 115 -6.64 14.27 -0.97
C PHE A 115 -5.41 13.65 -1.65
N ILE A 116 -4.91 12.54 -1.10
CA ILE A 116 -3.79 11.80 -1.72
C ILE A 116 -4.19 11.24 -3.07
N GLY A 117 -5.37 10.64 -3.19
CA GLY A 117 -5.85 10.06 -4.45
C GLY A 117 -5.93 11.08 -5.58
N ILE A 118 -6.44 12.29 -5.30
CA ILE A 118 -6.49 13.39 -6.27
C ILE A 118 -5.09 13.91 -6.58
N GLY A 119 -4.27 14.17 -5.55
CA GLY A 119 -2.90 14.66 -5.74
C GLY A 119 -2.05 13.72 -6.59
N TRP A 120 -2.15 12.42 -6.31
CA TRP A 120 -1.53 11.35 -7.09
C TRP A 120 -2.06 11.31 -8.52
N SER A 121 -3.38 11.29 -8.73
CA SER A 121 -3.97 11.21 -10.08
C SER A 121 -3.61 12.42 -10.94
N VAL A 122 -3.59 13.62 -10.36
CA VAL A 122 -3.17 14.85 -11.04
C VAL A 122 -1.70 14.78 -11.43
N THR A 123 -0.82 14.29 -10.54
CA THR A 123 0.61 14.13 -10.88
C THR A 123 0.83 13.09 -11.97
N CYS A 124 0.11 11.97 -11.97
CA CYS A 124 0.15 10.99 -13.07
C CYS A 124 -0.28 11.62 -14.40
N MET A 125 -1.34 12.43 -14.41
CA MET A 125 -1.79 13.15 -15.61
C MET A 125 -0.74 14.16 -16.09
N CYS A 126 -0.10 14.89 -15.18
CA CYS A 126 1.02 15.79 -15.51
C CYS A 126 2.21 15.01 -16.09
N MET A 127 2.49 13.80 -15.60
CA MET A 127 3.59 12.97 -16.11
C MET A 127 3.39 12.62 -17.58
N ALA A 128 2.15 12.32 -17.99
CA ALA A 128 1.84 12.04 -19.40
C ALA A 128 2.10 13.23 -20.34
N ALA A 129 2.06 14.46 -19.81
CA ALA A 129 2.33 15.69 -20.57
C ALA A 129 3.82 16.11 -20.55
N ALA A 130 4.70 15.36 -19.86
CA ALA A 130 6.10 15.74 -19.71
C ALA A 130 6.90 15.55 -21.01
N LYS A 131 7.51 16.64 -21.50
CA LYS A 131 8.31 16.65 -22.74
C LYS A 131 9.82 16.68 -22.52
N ASN A 132 10.27 16.95 -21.29
CA ASN A 132 11.69 17.05 -20.95
C ASN A 132 12.02 16.19 -19.73
N ALA A 133 13.27 15.73 -19.66
CA ALA A 133 13.80 14.97 -18.52
C ALA A 133 13.58 15.68 -17.17
N THR A 134 13.83 17.00 -17.11
CA THR A 134 13.67 17.79 -15.88
C THR A 134 12.22 17.81 -15.40
N HIS A 135 11.25 17.94 -16.31
CA HIS A 135 9.83 17.92 -15.95
C HIS A 135 9.43 16.56 -15.38
N ALA A 136 9.87 15.46 -16.00
CA ALA A 136 9.61 14.12 -15.50
C ALA A 136 10.19 13.90 -14.08
N ILE A 137 11.41 14.39 -13.83
CA ILE A 137 12.04 14.32 -12.50
C ILE A 137 11.25 15.11 -11.45
N ILE A 138 10.87 16.37 -11.75
CA ILE A 138 10.11 17.22 -10.82
C ILE A 138 8.75 16.60 -10.51
N ILE A 139 8.03 16.13 -11.53
CA ILE A 139 6.72 15.49 -11.34
C ILE A 139 6.88 14.24 -10.46
N ARG A 140 7.95 13.46 -10.65
CA ARG A 140 8.21 12.27 -9.84
C ARG A 140 8.54 12.60 -8.38
N LEU A 141 9.25 13.70 -8.12
CA LEU A 141 9.50 14.21 -6.76
C LEU A 141 8.18 14.56 -6.06
N ILE A 142 7.31 15.32 -6.73
CA ILE A 142 6.00 15.72 -6.19
C ILE A 142 5.13 14.48 -5.93
N LEU A 143 5.15 13.52 -6.85
CA LEU A 143 4.45 12.26 -6.73
C LEU A 143 4.92 11.45 -5.51
N GLY A 144 6.24 11.37 -5.28
CA GLY A 144 6.79 10.75 -4.08
C GLY A 144 6.34 11.41 -2.78
N ALA A 145 6.18 12.75 -2.77
CA ALA A 145 5.67 13.47 -1.60
C ALA A 145 4.19 13.16 -1.30
N PHE A 146 3.36 13.00 -2.33
CA PHE A 146 1.95 12.61 -2.15
C PHE A 146 1.81 11.14 -1.75
N GLU A 147 2.59 10.23 -2.34
CA GLU A 147 2.50 8.79 -2.08
C GLU A 147 3.06 8.41 -0.69
N ALA A 148 3.98 9.21 -0.12
CA ALA A 148 4.56 8.99 1.21
C ALA A 148 3.52 8.80 2.33
N GLY A 149 2.36 9.46 2.20
CA GLY A 149 1.27 9.37 3.17
C GLY A 149 0.29 8.21 2.98
N PHE A 150 0.41 7.49 1.86
CA PHE A 150 -0.52 6.43 1.51
C PHE A 150 -0.32 5.19 2.38
N THR A 151 0.91 4.66 2.45
CA THR A 151 1.25 3.44 3.20
C THR A 151 0.95 3.55 4.70
N PRO A 152 1.46 4.57 5.43
CA PRO A 152 1.12 4.73 6.85
C PRO A 152 -0.36 5.04 7.07
N GLY A 153 -1.01 5.72 6.11
CA GLY A 153 -2.44 6.02 6.16
C GLY A 153 -3.29 4.77 6.06
N LEU A 154 -2.96 3.88 5.12
CA LEU A 154 -3.60 2.58 4.92
C LEU A 154 -3.52 1.73 6.18
N ILE A 155 -2.32 1.59 6.76
CA ILE A 155 -2.09 0.79 7.97
C ILE A 155 -2.89 1.36 9.15
N THR A 156 -2.82 2.68 9.36
CA THR A 156 -3.53 3.34 10.45
C THR A 156 -5.05 3.22 10.29
N TYR A 157 -5.57 3.40 9.08
CA TYR A 157 -6.98 3.30 8.80
C TYR A 157 -7.53 1.89 9.01
N MET A 158 -6.80 0.87 8.55
CA MET A 158 -7.14 -0.52 8.81
C MET A 158 -7.09 -0.82 10.33
N GLY A 159 -6.14 -0.25 11.06
CA GLY A 159 -6.07 -0.35 12.52
C GLY A 159 -7.28 0.24 13.27
N TYR A 160 -8.07 1.13 12.66
CA TYR A 160 -9.31 1.63 13.29
C TYR A 160 -10.49 0.66 13.18
N TRP A 161 -10.50 -0.19 12.15
CA TRP A 161 -11.61 -1.10 11.86
C TRP A 161 -11.38 -2.52 12.34
N TYR A 162 -10.11 -2.91 12.55
CA TYR A 162 -9.72 -4.28 12.88
C TYR A 162 -8.90 -4.34 14.16
N THR A 163 -9.08 -5.42 14.92
CA THR A 163 -8.19 -5.73 16.05
C THR A 163 -6.82 -6.21 15.57
N ARG A 164 -5.81 -6.20 16.46
CA ARG A 164 -4.43 -6.61 16.10
C ARG A 164 -4.36 -8.04 15.54
N GLU A 165 -5.18 -8.96 16.07
CA GLU A 165 -5.23 -10.37 15.65
C GLU A 165 -5.87 -10.51 14.25
N GLU A 166 -6.82 -9.65 13.92
CA GLU A 166 -7.56 -9.66 12.66
C GLU A 166 -6.86 -8.91 11.53
N LEU A 167 -6.02 -7.93 11.89
CA LEU A 167 -5.29 -7.09 10.96
C LEU A 167 -4.21 -7.89 10.23
N GLY A 168 -3.45 -8.73 10.95
CA GLY A 168 -2.37 -9.55 10.39
C GLY A 168 -2.74 -10.34 9.13
N PRO A 169 -3.74 -11.24 9.18
CA PRO A 169 -4.12 -12.04 8.02
C PRO A 169 -4.65 -11.18 6.86
N ARG A 170 -5.37 -10.09 7.13
CA ARG A 170 -5.90 -9.18 6.09
C ARG A 170 -4.79 -8.39 5.40
N MET A 171 -3.81 -7.92 6.16
CA MET A 171 -2.62 -7.27 5.61
C MET A 171 -1.81 -8.25 4.76
N SER A 172 -1.66 -9.51 5.20
CA SER A 172 -1.02 -10.55 4.39
C SER A 172 -1.74 -10.78 3.06
N VAL A 173 -3.08 -10.79 3.05
CA VAL A 173 -3.87 -10.87 1.80
C VAL A 173 -3.62 -9.64 0.92
N MET A 174 -3.61 -8.43 1.49
CA MET A 174 -3.28 -7.20 0.74
C MET A 174 -1.87 -7.24 0.15
N PHE A 175 -0.86 -7.64 0.92
CA PHE A 175 0.51 -7.75 0.40
C PHE A 175 0.67 -8.89 -0.62
N SER A 176 -0.12 -9.96 -0.50
CA SER A 176 -0.16 -11.06 -1.48
C SER A 176 -0.76 -10.65 -2.83
N ALA A 177 -1.44 -9.51 -2.91
CA ALA A 177 -1.95 -8.95 -4.17
C ALA A 177 -0.85 -8.70 -5.21
N LEU A 178 0.32 -8.28 -4.74
CA LEU A 178 1.49 -7.99 -5.57
C LEU A 178 1.95 -9.22 -6.36
N PRO A 179 2.31 -10.35 -5.71
CA PRO A 179 2.68 -11.55 -6.44
C PRO A 179 1.49 -12.19 -7.16
N ALA A 180 0.24 -11.93 -6.78
CA ALA A 180 -0.91 -12.43 -7.54
C ALA A 180 -1.01 -11.76 -8.92
N ALA A 181 -0.74 -10.45 -9.02
CA ALA A 181 -0.63 -9.76 -10.30
C ALA A 181 0.58 -10.26 -11.11
N ASP A 182 1.71 -10.50 -10.44
CA ASP A 182 2.93 -10.98 -11.10
C ASP A 182 2.91 -12.50 -11.38
N ARG A 183 1.95 -13.25 -10.83
CA ARG A 183 1.78 -14.69 -11.07
C ARG A 183 1.46 -14.98 -12.53
N GLU A 184 0.70 -14.09 -13.16
CA GLU A 184 0.39 -14.18 -14.58
C GLU A 184 1.66 -13.98 -15.41
N ASN A 185 2.46 -12.95 -15.11
CA ASN A 185 3.79 -12.76 -15.73
C ASN A 185 4.72 -13.95 -15.52
N LYS A 186 4.78 -14.50 -14.31
CA LYS A 186 5.65 -15.64 -14.00
C LYS A 186 5.17 -16.95 -14.63
N ASN A 187 3.87 -17.12 -14.83
CA ASN A 187 3.33 -18.24 -15.61
C ASN A 187 3.70 -18.11 -17.09
N ARG A 188 3.69 -16.87 -17.63
CA ARG A 188 4.11 -16.58 -19.01
C ARG A 188 5.60 -16.86 -19.23
N ASP A 189 6.45 -16.51 -18.26
CA ASP A 189 7.89 -16.81 -18.29
C ASP A 189 8.21 -18.30 -18.23
N LYS A 190 7.36 -19.08 -17.55
CA LYS A 190 7.52 -20.53 -17.45
C LYS A 190 7.02 -21.27 -18.68
N ASN A 191 6.17 -20.64 -19.50
CA ASN A 191 5.58 -21.27 -20.68
C ASN A 191 5.73 -20.36 -21.92
N PRO A 192 6.96 -20.01 -22.30
CA PRO A 192 7.20 -19.21 -23.50
C PRO A 192 6.81 -20.03 -24.74
N LYS A 193 6.29 -19.36 -25.77
CA LYS A 193 5.94 -20.04 -27.03
C LYS A 193 7.13 -19.96 -27.98
N ASP A 194 7.47 -21.10 -28.56
CA ASP A 194 8.52 -21.19 -29.57
C ASP A 194 8.06 -20.50 -30.86
N VAL A 195 8.76 -19.44 -31.25
CA VAL A 195 8.53 -18.65 -32.48
C VAL A 195 9.79 -18.54 -33.33
N SER A 196 10.78 -19.40 -33.08
CA SER A 196 12.05 -19.46 -33.81
C SER A 196 11.89 -19.72 -35.32
N HIS A 197 10.74 -20.23 -35.73
CA HIS A 197 10.38 -20.54 -37.12
C HIS A 197 9.87 -19.34 -37.92
N LEU A 198 9.62 -18.19 -37.27
CA LEU A 198 9.06 -16.99 -37.90
C LEU A 198 10.15 -15.96 -38.24
N SER A 199 9.90 -15.16 -39.28
CA SER A 199 10.74 -14.02 -39.65
C SER A 199 10.81 -13.00 -38.50
N THR A 200 11.92 -12.28 -38.35
CA THR A 200 12.09 -11.22 -37.33
C THR A 200 11.07 -10.08 -37.47
N GLU A 201 10.53 -9.86 -38.66
CA GLU A 201 9.42 -8.91 -38.89
C GLU A 201 8.09 -9.46 -38.35
N GLU A 202 7.79 -10.73 -38.62
CA GLU A 202 6.60 -11.41 -38.10
C GLU A 202 6.64 -11.54 -36.57
N GLN A 203 7.83 -11.75 -35.99
CA GLN A 203 8.02 -11.78 -34.54
C GLN A 203 7.74 -10.41 -33.89
N ARG A 204 8.11 -9.29 -34.54
CA ARG A 204 7.79 -7.94 -34.06
C ARG A 204 6.30 -7.64 -34.19
N ASP A 205 5.69 -7.98 -35.32
CA ASP A 205 4.25 -7.79 -35.51
C ASP A 205 3.45 -8.62 -34.49
N LEU A 206 3.83 -9.87 -34.22
CA LEU A 206 3.20 -10.70 -33.20
C LEU A 206 3.34 -10.14 -31.78
N HIS A 207 4.48 -9.53 -31.46
CA HIS A 207 4.68 -8.84 -30.19
C HIS A 207 3.78 -7.60 -30.06
N ASP A 208 3.60 -6.83 -31.15
CA ASP A 208 2.78 -5.61 -31.15
C ASP A 208 1.27 -5.91 -31.15
N PHE A 209 0.81 -6.97 -31.84
CA PHE A 209 -0.58 -7.42 -31.80
C PHE A 209 -0.92 -8.20 -30.53
N HIS A 210 0.08 -8.81 -29.90
CA HIS A 210 -0.10 -9.54 -28.66
C HIS A 210 1.03 -9.25 -27.65
N PRO A 211 0.94 -8.14 -26.90
CA PRO A 211 1.95 -7.71 -25.92
C PRO A 211 2.13 -8.67 -24.73
N ASP A 212 1.32 -9.73 -24.67
CA ASP A 212 1.30 -10.76 -23.64
C ASP A 212 2.22 -11.97 -23.93
N PHE A 213 2.86 -12.03 -25.10
CA PHE A 213 3.72 -13.15 -25.50
C PHE A 213 5.20 -12.89 -25.23
N ARG A 214 5.91 -13.91 -24.71
CA ARG A 214 7.37 -13.95 -24.64
C ARG A 214 7.93 -15.03 -25.58
N TYR A 215 8.95 -14.65 -26.34
CA TYR A 215 9.65 -15.48 -27.31
C TYR A 215 10.72 -16.36 -26.65
N ILE A 216 10.91 -17.54 -27.22
CA ILE A 216 12.13 -18.34 -27.07
C ILE A 216 13.01 -17.97 -28.27
N LEU A 217 14.21 -17.42 -28.03
CA LEU A 217 15.20 -17.11 -29.07
C LEU A 217 15.96 -18.38 -29.49
#